data_AF-A0A4P7SRV3-F1
#
_entry.id   AF-A0A4P7SRV3-F1
#
_cell.length_a   1.000
_cell.length_b   1.000
_cell.length_c   1.000
_cell.angle_alpha   90.00
_cell.angle_beta   90.00
_cell.angle_gamma   90.00
#
_symmetry.space_group_name_H-M   'P 1'
#
loop_
_entity.id
_entity.type
_entity.pdbx_description
1 polymer ?
#
loop_
_entity_poly.entity_id
_entity_poly.type
_entity_poly.pdbx_seq_one_letter_code
_entity_poly.pdbx_strand_id
1 'polypeptide(L)'
;MWSRASRAGLPGRRRSASTRSRTPWPAAEHTGASGAELLDAFLLGYQIDYLASLALGHEHYRRGWHATSTVGTLGAAAVASRMLGLTTGQAGHALAIAASLAGGLRVNFGTPTKALHAGAAARHGVQAAQLARAGATGSADWLLGGHGMLAVFGGDLAGQPR
;
A
#
# COMPACT_ATOMS: atom_id res chain seq x y z
N MET A 1 -63.91 -31.94 -23.27
CA MET A 1 -62.72 -32.70 -23.67
C MET A 1 -61.52 -32.11 -22.92
N TRP A 2 -61.08 -32.78 -21.84
CA TRP A 2 -59.73 -32.70 -21.21
C TRP A 2 -59.26 -31.34 -20.65
N SER A 3 -58.39 -31.19 -19.65
CA SER A 3 -57.85 -32.00 -18.56
C SER A 3 -56.93 -31.06 -17.75
N ARG A 4 -56.93 -31.24 -16.43
CA ARG A 4 -55.99 -30.83 -15.36
C ARG A 4 -54.65 -30.12 -15.68
N ALA A 5 -54.33 -29.20 -14.75
CA ALA A 5 -53.09 -29.05 -13.96
C ALA A 5 -51.88 -28.27 -14.51
N SER A 6 -51.42 -27.30 -13.71
CA SER A 6 -49.99 -27.01 -13.48
C SER A 6 -49.86 -26.18 -12.18
N ARG A 7 -49.45 -26.82 -11.09
CA ARG A 7 -48.08 -26.90 -10.53
C ARG A 7 -47.79 -25.79 -9.52
N ALA A 8 -47.78 -26.27 -8.28
CA ALA A 8 -47.24 -25.68 -7.07
C ALA A 8 -45.88 -24.99 -7.28
N GLY A 9 -45.67 -23.95 -6.47
CA GLY A 9 -44.45 -23.18 -6.39
C GLY A 9 -43.23 -24.01 -6.02
N LEU A 10 -42.08 -23.57 -6.54
CA LEU A 10 -40.78 -24.06 -6.13
C LEU A 10 -40.02 -22.98 -5.35
N PRO A 11 -39.29 -23.39 -4.28
CA PRO A 11 -38.54 -22.50 -3.41
C PRO A 11 -37.12 -22.25 -3.92
N GLY A 12 -36.49 -21.20 -3.37
CA GLY A 12 -35.03 -21.11 -3.26
C GLY A 12 -34.36 -20.17 -4.25
N ARG A 13 -34.20 -18.89 -3.85
CA ARG A 13 -33.18 -18.00 -4.43
C ARG A 13 -31.79 -18.62 -4.19
N ARG A 14 -31.20 -19.23 -5.21
CA ARG A 14 -29.78 -19.59 -5.23
C ARG A 14 -28.97 -18.30 -5.32
N ARG A 15 -28.06 -18.06 -4.37
CA ARG A 15 -27.02 -17.03 -4.49
C ARG A 15 -26.11 -17.46 -5.64
N SER A 16 -26.05 -16.65 -6.69
CA SER A 16 -25.14 -16.85 -7.82
C SER A 16 -23.70 -16.78 -7.30
N ALA A 17 -22.97 -17.89 -7.42
CA ALA A 17 -21.53 -17.92 -7.24
C ALA A 17 -20.91 -17.25 -8.47
N SER A 18 -20.65 -15.94 -8.37
CA SER A 18 -19.89 -15.24 -9.40
C SER A 18 -18.43 -15.67 -9.32
N THR A 19 -18.00 -16.37 -10.37
CA THR A 19 -16.63 -16.74 -10.71
C THR A 19 -15.63 -15.65 -10.32
N ARG A 20 -14.81 -15.91 -9.29
CA ARG A 20 -13.65 -15.05 -8.97
C ARG A 20 -12.59 -15.30 -10.04
N SER A 21 -12.52 -14.44 -11.05
CA SER A 21 -11.41 -14.41 -12.00
C SER A 21 -10.15 -13.94 -11.26
N ARG A 22 -9.21 -14.86 -11.01
CA ARG A 22 -7.89 -14.54 -10.45
C ARG A 22 -7.04 -13.90 -11.55
N THR A 23 -6.64 -12.64 -11.37
CA THR A 23 -5.66 -11.95 -12.23
C THR A 23 -4.32 -11.88 -11.46
N PRO A 24 -3.15 -12.06 -12.11
CA PRO A 24 -1.90 -12.25 -11.40
C PRO A 24 -1.30 -10.90 -10.96
N TRP A 25 -1.35 -10.63 -9.64
CA TRP A 25 -0.45 -9.71 -8.94
C TRP A 25 0.00 -10.41 -7.65
N PRO A 26 1.28 -10.33 -7.24
CA PRO A 26 1.81 -11.18 -6.16
C PRO A 26 1.04 -11.10 -4.82
N ALA A 27 0.48 -9.92 -4.51
CA ALA A 27 -0.36 -9.73 -3.32
C ALA A 27 -1.83 -10.16 -3.52
N ALA A 28 -2.36 -10.09 -4.75
CA ALA A 28 -3.75 -10.45 -5.06
C ALA A 28 -3.95 -11.96 -5.20
N GLU A 29 -2.93 -12.69 -5.64
CA GLU A 29 -2.97 -14.16 -5.77
C GLU A 29 -3.17 -14.85 -4.41
N HIS A 30 -2.60 -14.29 -3.35
CA HIS A 30 -2.72 -14.83 -2.00
C HIS A 30 -4.07 -14.51 -1.33
N THR A 31 -4.74 -13.44 -1.73
CA THR A 31 -6.01 -13.00 -1.11
C THR A 31 -7.24 -13.44 -1.90
N GLY A 32 -7.09 -13.77 -3.19
CA GLY A 32 -8.21 -14.07 -4.07
C GLY A 32 -9.08 -12.84 -4.38
N ALA A 33 -8.48 -11.65 -4.31
CA ALA A 33 -9.13 -10.38 -4.56
C ALA A 33 -9.60 -10.26 -6.02
N SER A 34 -10.74 -9.60 -6.19
CA SER A 34 -11.26 -9.17 -7.48
C SER A 34 -10.42 -8.02 -8.06
N GLY A 35 -10.52 -7.82 -9.38
CA GLY A 35 -9.89 -6.67 -10.04
C GLY A 35 -10.34 -5.31 -9.47
N ALA A 36 -11.58 -5.20 -9.01
CA ALA A 36 -12.09 -3.98 -8.38
C ALA A 36 -11.40 -3.70 -7.02
N GLU A 37 -11.21 -4.73 -6.19
CA GLU A 37 -10.48 -4.61 -4.92
C GLU A 37 -9.01 -4.25 -5.16
N LEU A 38 -8.39 -4.81 -6.21
CA LEU A 38 -7.03 -4.46 -6.58
C LEU A 38 -6.90 -3.00 -7.03
N LEU A 39 -7.84 -2.51 -7.86
CA LEU A 39 -7.85 -1.12 -8.30
C LEU A 39 -8.10 -0.15 -7.14
N ASP A 40 -9.02 -0.47 -6.23
CA ASP A 40 -9.27 0.31 -5.02
C ASP A 40 -8.01 0.42 -4.16
N ALA A 41 -7.34 -0.71 -3.90
CA ALA A 41 -6.09 -0.72 -3.16
C ALA A 41 -4.98 0.07 -3.88
N PHE A 42 -4.87 -0.07 -5.20
CA PHE A 42 -3.91 0.68 -6.01
C PHE A 42 -4.13 2.19 -5.94
N LEU A 43 -5.38 2.66 -6.08
CA LEU A 43 -5.73 4.07 -6.00
C LEU A 43 -5.42 4.65 -4.62
N LEU A 44 -5.72 3.90 -3.55
CA LEU A 44 -5.35 4.27 -2.19
C LEU A 44 -3.82 4.43 -2.06
N GLY A 45 -3.07 3.44 -2.54
CA GLY A 45 -1.60 3.47 -2.53
C GLY A 45 -1.02 4.65 -3.30
N TYR A 46 -1.54 4.90 -4.50
CA TYR A 46 -1.16 6.03 -5.34
C TYR A 46 -1.41 7.37 -4.64
N GLN A 47 -2.56 7.53 -3.97
CA GLN A 47 -2.86 8.74 -3.21
C GLN A 47 -1.86 8.96 -2.07
N ILE A 48 -1.48 7.91 -1.34
CA ILE A 48 -0.47 8.01 -0.27
C ILE A 48 0.89 8.39 -0.83
N ASP A 49 1.32 7.74 -1.92
CA ASP A 49 2.58 8.04 -2.61
C ASP A 49 2.65 9.49 -3.10
N TYR A 50 1.56 9.97 -3.71
CA TYR A 50 1.42 11.34 -4.18
C TYR A 50 1.49 12.36 -3.03
N LEU A 51 0.71 12.16 -1.97
CA LEU A 51 0.71 13.07 -0.81
C LEU A 51 2.07 13.09 -0.10
N ALA A 52 2.71 11.93 0.08
CA ALA A 52 4.04 11.86 0.67
C ALA A 52 5.08 12.56 -0.20
N SER A 53 5.01 12.40 -1.52
CA SER A 53 5.89 13.09 -2.47
C SER A 53 5.73 14.60 -2.40
N LEU A 54 4.50 15.11 -2.34
CA LEU A 54 4.23 16.53 -2.18
C LEU A 54 4.79 17.08 -0.86
N ALA A 55 4.59 16.34 0.23
CA ALA A 55 5.04 16.75 1.57
C ALA A 55 6.57 16.76 1.69
N LEU A 56 7.26 15.80 1.06
CA LEU A 56 8.71 15.73 1.03
C LEU A 56 9.34 16.79 0.11
N GLY A 57 8.61 17.22 -0.91
CA GLY A 57 9.00 18.30 -1.81
C GLY A 57 10.27 18.01 -2.63
N HIS A 58 10.75 19.05 -3.30
CA HIS A 58 11.91 18.93 -4.19
C HIS A 58 13.22 18.66 -3.44
N GLU A 59 13.32 19.13 -2.19
CA GLU A 59 14.53 18.98 -1.38
C GLU A 59 14.87 17.52 -1.10
N HIS A 60 13.86 16.66 -0.91
CA HIS A 60 14.05 15.22 -0.81
C HIS A 60 14.85 14.65 -1.98
N TYR A 61 14.46 15.00 -3.20
CA TYR A 61 15.15 14.59 -4.40
C TYR A 61 16.56 15.21 -4.46
N ARG A 62 16.68 16.52 -4.16
CA ARG A 62 17.97 17.25 -4.18
C ARG A 62 19.01 16.64 -3.24
N ARG A 63 18.59 16.18 -2.06
CA ARG A 63 19.46 15.49 -1.06
C ARG A 63 19.96 14.12 -1.50
N GLY A 64 19.47 13.60 -2.63
CA GLY A 64 19.96 12.35 -3.21
C GLY A 64 19.04 11.15 -3.00
N TRP A 65 17.81 11.35 -2.51
CA TRP A 65 16.86 10.25 -2.37
C TRP A 65 16.16 9.92 -3.68
N HIS A 66 15.94 8.63 -3.90
CA HIS A 66 15.16 8.13 -5.02
C HIS A 66 13.71 7.93 -4.59
N ALA A 67 12.84 8.88 -4.97
CA ALA A 67 11.43 8.92 -4.61
C ALA A 67 10.71 7.57 -4.83
N THR A 68 10.89 6.93 -6.00
CA THR A 68 10.29 5.62 -6.31
C THR A 68 10.55 4.55 -5.24
N SER A 69 11.69 4.63 -4.55
CA SER A 69 12.03 3.71 -3.48
C SER A 69 11.47 4.16 -2.13
N THR A 70 11.57 5.46 -1.82
CA THR A 70 11.20 6.01 -0.50
C THR A 70 9.69 6.12 -0.35
N VAL A 71 9.04 6.95 -1.15
CA VAL A 71 7.58 7.14 -1.12
C VAL A 71 6.83 5.91 -1.64
N GLY A 72 7.41 5.21 -2.63
CA GLY A 72 6.84 3.98 -3.16
C GLY A 72 6.73 2.87 -2.11
N THR A 73 7.60 2.87 -1.08
CA THR A 73 7.48 1.94 0.05
C THR A 73 6.21 2.22 0.88
N LEU A 74 5.83 3.49 1.08
CA LEU A 74 4.60 3.88 1.77
C LEU A 74 3.36 3.50 0.94
N GLY A 75 3.38 3.79 -0.36
CA GLY A 75 2.30 3.42 -1.27
C GLY A 75 2.07 1.90 -1.28
N ALA A 76 3.16 1.12 -1.38
CA ALA A 76 3.08 -0.34 -1.32
C ALA A 76 2.55 -0.86 0.03
N ALA A 77 2.92 -0.23 1.14
CA ALA A 77 2.39 -0.57 2.46
C ALA A 77 0.89 -0.28 2.59
N ALA A 78 0.41 0.83 2.01
CA ALA A 78 -1.01 1.16 1.98
C ALA A 78 -1.81 0.15 1.13
N VAL A 79 -1.32 -0.18 -0.07
CA VAL A 79 -1.92 -1.23 -0.93
C VAL A 79 -1.99 -2.55 -0.17
N ALA A 80 -0.87 -2.99 0.42
CA ALA A 80 -0.80 -4.25 1.14
C ALA A 80 -1.73 -4.24 2.36
N SER A 81 -1.80 -3.14 3.11
CA SER A 81 -2.71 -3.00 4.26
C SER A 81 -4.17 -3.13 3.85
N ARG A 82 -4.56 -2.51 2.72
CA ARG A 82 -5.90 -2.62 2.17
C ARG A 82 -6.23 -4.04 1.73
N MET A 83 -5.32 -4.67 0.98
CA MET A 83 -5.49 -6.03 0.47
C MET A 83 -5.52 -7.08 1.59
N LEU A 84 -4.81 -6.85 2.70
CA LEU A 84 -4.80 -7.72 3.87
C LEU A 84 -5.96 -7.45 4.84
N GLY A 85 -6.81 -6.46 4.58
CA GLY A 85 -7.94 -6.10 5.43
C GLY A 85 -7.54 -5.56 6.81
N LEU A 86 -6.42 -4.83 6.89
CA LEU A 86 -5.96 -4.27 8.15
C LEU A 86 -6.91 -3.19 8.68
N THR A 87 -7.05 -3.12 10.00
CA THR A 87 -7.73 -2.00 10.65
C THR A 87 -6.95 -0.69 10.45
N THR A 88 -7.60 0.47 10.64
CA THR A 88 -6.94 1.78 10.55
C THR A 88 -5.71 1.88 11.45
N GLY A 89 -5.78 1.35 12.69
CA GLY A 89 -4.64 1.34 13.61
C GLY A 89 -3.48 0.51 13.09
N GLN A 90 -3.76 -0.70 12.59
CA GLN A 90 -2.73 -1.56 11.99
C GLN A 90 -2.14 -0.95 10.72
N ALA A 91 -2.95 -0.29 9.88
CA ALA A 91 -2.47 0.42 8.70
C ALA A 91 -1.55 1.60 9.10
N GLY A 92 -1.87 2.31 10.18
CA GLY A 92 -0.99 3.34 10.76
C GLY A 92 0.36 2.79 11.19
N HIS A 93 0.37 1.65 11.90
CA HIS A 93 1.63 0.97 12.24
C HIS A 93 2.38 0.46 11.01
N ALA A 94 1.68 -0.04 10.00
CA ALA A 94 2.28 -0.48 8.74
C ALA A 94 3.01 0.67 8.04
N LEU A 95 2.39 1.86 7.96
CA LEU A 95 3.03 3.05 7.39
C LEU A 95 4.25 3.50 8.20
N ALA A 96 4.18 3.46 9.53
CA ALA A 96 5.31 3.79 10.39
C ALA A 96 6.50 2.82 10.22
N ILE A 97 6.23 1.52 10.12
CA ILE A 97 7.25 0.50 9.82
C ILE A 97 7.81 0.70 8.41
N ALA A 98 6.94 0.95 7.43
CA ALA A 98 7.32 1.20 6.04
C ALA A 98 8.23 2.42 5.91
N ALA A 99 7.95 3.51 6.63
CA ALA A 99 8.80 4.70 6.66
C ALA A 99 10.22 4.40 7.16
N SER A 100 10.37 3.45 8.10
CA SER A 100 11.69 3.02 8.60
C SER A 100 12.42 2.09 7.63
N LEU A 101 11.70 1.36 6.78
CA LEU A 101 12.26 0.50 5.73
C LEU A 101 12.51 1.25 4.42
N ALA A 102 11.96 2.46 4.28
CA ALA A 102 12.07 3.28 3.09
C ALA A 102 13.51 3.77 2.90
N GLY A 103 14.02 3.69 1.68
CA GLY A 103 15.37 4.13 1.35
C GLY A 103 15.70 3.88 -0.11
N GLY A 104 16.73 4.55 -0.62
CA GLY A 104 17.20 4.39 -1.99
C GLY A 104 17.97 5.62 -2.45
N LEU A 105 19.20 5.42 -2.92
CA LEU A 105 20.11 6.52 -3.24
C LEU A 105 20.18 6.75 -4.76
N ARG A 106 20.06 8.03 -5.16
CA ARG A 106 20.14 8.46 -6.56
C ARG A 106 21.50 8.23 -7.21
N VAL A 107 22.56 8.09 -6.42
CA VAL A 107 23.91 7.76 -6.92
C VAL A 107 23.93 6.48 -7.76
N ASN A 108 22.95 5.58 -7.54
CA ASN A 108 22.80 4.34 -8.30
C ASN A 108 22.15 4.52 -9.69
N PHE A 109 21.80 5.73 -10.10
CA PHE A 109 21.26 5.98 -11.43
C PHE A 109 22.31 5.63 -12.50
N GLY A 110 21.88 4.94 -13.56
CA GLY A 110 22.79 4.38 -14.57
C GLY A 110 23.24 2.95 -14.27
N THR A 111 22.86 2.38 -13.13
CA THR A 111 23.13 0.97 -12.78
C THR A 111 21.82 0.16 -12.68
N PRO A 112 21.88 -1.18 -12.76
CA PRO A 112 20.72 -2.04 -12.50
C PRO A 112 20.06 -1.83 -11.12
N THR A 113 20.82 -1.34 -10.13
CA THR A 113 20.31 -1.04 -8.78
C THR A 113 19.15 -0.03 -8.80
N LYS A 114 19.11 0.89 -9.77
CA LYS A 114 17.98 1.81 -9.94
C LYS A 114 16.65 1.08 -10.14
N ALA A 115 16.65 -0.03 -10.87
CA ALA A 115 15.46 -0.86 -11.06
C ALA A 115 15.14 -1.69 -9.81
N LEU A 116 16.16 -2.17 -9.09
CA LEU A 116 15.98 -2.92 -7.84
C LEU A 116 15.26 -2.10 -6.76
N HIS A 117 15.39 -0.77 -6.77
CA HIS A 117 14.66 0.11 -5.86
C HIS A 117 13.13 -0.09 -5.91
N ALA A 118 12.53 -0.24 -7.10
CA ALA A 118 11.08 -0.45 -7.21
C ALA A 118 10.67 -1.81 -6.61
N GLY A 119 11.45 -2.85 -6.85
CA GLY A 119 11.22 -4.18 -6.26
C GLY A 119 11.40 -4.19 -4.74
N ALA A 120 12.43 -3.49 -4.24
CA ALA A 120 12.68 -3.34 -2.80
C ALA A 120 11.53 -2.60 -2.12
N ALA A 121 11.02 -1.50 -2.70
CA ALA A 121 9.89 -0.76 -2.18
C ALA A 121 8.62 -1.62 -2.06
N ALA A 122 8.29 -2.38 -3.12
CA ALA A 122 7.17 -3.30 -3.10
C ALA A 122 7.32 -4.36 -2.00
N ARG A 123 8.51 -4.96 -1.87
CA ARG A 123 8.82 -5.95 -0.82
C ARG A 123 8.68 -5.35 0.57
N HIS A 124 9.27 -4.17 0.82
CA HIS A 124 9.23 -3.53 2.13
C HIS A 124 7.81 -3.13 2.53
N GLY A 125 6.99 -2.65 1.59
CA GLY A 125 5.60 -2.32 1.87
C GLY A 125 4.76 -3.55 2.28
N VAL A 126 4.89 -4.66 1.55
CA VAL A 126 4.22 -5.92 1.92
C VAL A 126 4.71 -6.42 3.28
N GLN A 127 6.03 -6.39 3.51
CA GLN A 127 6.62 -6.79 4.78
C GLN A 127 6.09 -5.95 5.95
N ALA A 128 6.01 -4.62 5.79
CA ALA A 128 5.51 -3.72 6.82
C ALA A 128 4.04 -4.01 7.19
N ALA A 129 3.18 -4.23 6.20
CA ALA A 129 1.79 -4.59 6.43
C ALA A 129 1.65 -5.95 7.13
N GLN A 130 2.46 -6.94 6.76
CA GLN A 130 2.48 -8.25 7.41
C GLN A 130 2.95 -8.16 8.88
N LEU A 131 3.99 -7.37 9.16
CA LEU A 131 4.47 -7.13 10.52
C LEU A 131 3.40 -6.45 11.37
N ALA A 132 2.75 -5.41 10.86
CA ALA A 132 1.67 -4.73 11.57
C ALA A 132 0.46 -5.65 11.82
N ARG A 133 0.11 -6.50 10.85
CA ARG A 133 -0.92 -7.54 11.04
C ARG A 133 -0.57 -8.51 12.15
N ALA A 134 0.72 -8.84 12.30
CA ALA A 134 1.23 -9.72 13.35
C ALA A 134 1.38 -9.01 14.72
N GLY A 135 1.02 -7.74 14.83
CA GLY A 135 1.03 -6.98 16.08
C GLY A 135 2.27 -6.11 16.29
N ALA A 136 3.15 -5.98 15.29
CA ALA A 136 4.23 -5.01 15.37
C ALA A 136 3.67 -3.58 15.33
N THR A 137 4.20 -2.71 16.19
CA THR A 137 3.77 -1.31 16.31
C THR A 137 4.83 -0.37 15.77
N GLY A 138 4.39 0.77 15.25
CA GLY A 138 5.25 1.92 14.94
C GLY A 138 4.68 3.21 15.53
N SER A 139 5.53 4.24 15.63
CA SER A 139 5.17 5.54 16.21
C SER A 139 4.00 6.20 15.47
N ALA A 140 3.09 6.85 16.19
CA ALA A 140 2.03 7.65 15.59
C ALA A 140 2.58 8.90 14.87
N ASP A 141 3.73 9.40 15.33
CA ASP A 141 4.39 10.60 14.80
C ASP A 141 5.40 10.28 13.69
N TRP A 142 5.29 9.10 13.05
CA TRP A 142 6.24 8.62 12.04
C TRP A 142 6.45 9.57 10.86
N LEU A 143 5.45 10.40 10.53
CA LEU A 143 5.52 11.34 9.41
C LEU A 143 5.99 12.73 9.84
N LEU A 144 5.31 13.32 10.84
CA LEU A 144 5.42 14.74 11.22
C LEU A 144 6.26 15.00 12.49
N GLY A 145 6.62 13.97 13.25
CA GLY A 145 7.44 14.16 14.44
C GLY A 145 8.81 14.78 14.10
N GLY A 146 9.50 15.34 15.10
CA GLY A 146 10.82 15.97 14.89
C GLY A 146 11.88 15.03 14.30
N HIS A 147 11.73 13.72 14.51
CA HIS A 147 12.55 12.66 13.89
C HIS A 147 11.74 11.82 12.88
N GLY A 148 10.58 12.33 12.46
CA GLY A 148 9.70 11.71 11.48
C GLY A 148 10.26 11.80 10.07
N MET A 149 9.64 11.08 9.16
CA MET A 149 10.10 10.94 7.78
C MET A 149 10.27 12.30 7.09
N LEU A 150 9.36 13.26 7.29
CA LEU A 150 9.52 14.57 6.63
C LEU A 150 10.77 15.33 7.11
N ALA A 151 11.05 15.33 8.40
CA ALA A 151 12.26 15.96 8.94
C ALA A 151 13.53 15.27 8.41
N VAL A 152 13.56 13.93 8.42
CA VAL A 152 14.75 13.17 8.04
C VAL A 152 14.96 13.17 6.53
N PHE A 153 13.91 13.04 5.73
CA PHE A 153 13.98 12.82 4.27
C PHE A 153 13.69 14.09 3.45
N GLY A 154 12.81 14.97 3.93
CA GLY A 154 12.38 16.19 3.24
C GLY A 154 13.35 17.37 3.37
N GLY A 155 14.27 17.33 4.34
CA GLY A 155 15.11 18.49 4.67
C GLY A 155 14.40 19.45 5.62
N ASP A 156 15.02 20.57 5.96
CA ASP A 156 14.40 21.53 6.89
C ASP A 156 13.08 22.04 6.29
N LEU A 157 11.96 21.62 6.87
CA LEU A 157 10.71 22.36 6.76
C LEU A 157 11.00 23.72 7.37
N ALA A 158 11.09 24.75 6.55
CA ALA A 158 11.51 26.09 6.95
C ALA A 158 10.92 26.48 8.33
N GLY A 159 11.77 26.49 9.38
CA GLY A 159 11.45 27.10 10.67
C GLY A 159 11.41 26.24 11.94
N GLN A 160 11.79 24.95 11.96
CA GLN A 160 11.98 24.24 13.25
C GLN A 160 13.47 24.13 13.62
N PRO A 161 13.92 24.73 14.74
CA PRO A 161 15.27 24.50 15.26
C PRO A 161 15.40 23.06 15.77
N ARG A 162 16.60 22.51 15.63
CA ARG A 162 16.99 21.19 16.15
C ARG A 162 17.09 21.17 17.66
#